data_AF-A0A9X2D9W0-F1
#
_entry.id   AF-A0A9X2D9W0-F1
#
_cell.length_a   1.000
_cell.length_b   1.000
_cell.length_c   1.000
_cell.angle_alpha   90.00
_cell.angle_beta   90.00
_cell.angle_gamma   90.00
#
_symmetry.space_group_name_H-M   'P 1'
#
loop_
_entity.id
_entity.type
_entity.pdbx_description
1 polymer ?
#
loop_
_entity_poly.entity_id
_entity_poly.type
_entity_poly.pdbx_seq_one_letter_code
_entity_poly.pdbx_strand_id
1 'polypeptide(L)'
;MQHFEYLILMGLCLAITLPLEVVLGARVWRRPKLLVMTLLPLVIAYSAWDVVMIALDSWGYSEQHTTGVLLPFEMPLEELVFFLVVPICGLLTYEAVGNVLRMLPRRADR
;
A
#
# COMPACT_ATOMS: atom_id res chain seq x y z
N MET A 1 20.71 -13.56 0.53
CA MET A 1 20.34 -12.26 -0.10
C MET A 1 19.09 -12.42 -0.98
N GLN A 2 18.07 -13.20 -0.54
CA GLN A 2 16.83 -13.46 -1.32
C GLN A 2 15.56 -13.20 -0.50
N HIS A 3 15.68 -12.76 0.76
CA HIS A 3 14.56 -12.65 1.71
C HIS A 3 14.07 -11.21 1.90
N PHE A 4 14.68 -10.22 1.25
CA PHE A 4 14.32 -8.81 1.42
C PHE A 4 13.69 -8.18 0.17
N GLU A 5 13.54 -8.92 -0.93
CA GLU A 5 13.10 -8.37 -2.20
C GLU A 5 11.72 -7.73 -2.10
N TYR A 6 10.78 -8.37 -1.38
CA TYR A 6 9.45 -7.81 -1.13
C TYR A 6 9.50 -6.52 -0.30
N LEU A 7 10.28 -6.50 0.77
CA LEU A 7 10.45 -5.31 1.61
C LEU A 7 11.14 -4.17 0.85
N ILE A 8 12.15 -4.49 0.04
CA ILE A 8 12.86 -3.53 -0.81
C ILE A 8 11.91 -2.97 -1.87
N LEU A 9 11.11 -3.81 -2.53
CA LEU A 9 10.10 -3.37 -3.51
C LEU A 9 9.08 -2.44 -2.87
N MET A 10 8.54 -2.80 -1.69
CA MET A 10 7.61 -1.94 -0.97
C MET A 10 8.25 -0.62 -0.54
N GLY A 11 9.50 -0.65 -0.07
CA GLY A 11 10.29 0.53 0.25
C GLY A 11 10.53 1.42 -0.97
N LEU A 12 10.84 0.83 -2.12
CA LEU A 12 11.02 1.54 -3.39
C LEU A 12 9.71 2.15 -3.88
N CYS A 13 8.59 1.44 -3.81
CA CYS A 13 7.27 1.96 -4.15
C CYS A 13 6.92 3.20 -3.30
N LEU A 14 7.17 3.13 -1.99
CA LEU A 14 7.03 4.28 -1.11
C LEU A 14 7.99 5.41 -1.48
N ALA A 15 9.27 5.10 -1.71
CA ALA A 15 10.29 6.11 -2.03
C ALA A 15 10.01 6.83 -3.37
N ILE A 16 9.42 6.14 -4.35
CA ILE A 16 9.02 6.72 -5.64
C ILE A 16 7.74 7.56 -5.50
N THR A 17 6.82 7.17 -4.61
CA THR A 17 5.54 7.89 -4.41
C THR A 17 5.65 9.04 -3.40
N LEU A 18 6.63 9.04 -2.50
CA LEU A 18 6.87 10.12 -1.53
C LEU A 18 7.09 11.51 -2.17
N PRO A 19 7.88 11.64 -3.26
CA PRO A 19 8.05 12.91 -3.95
C PRO A 19 6.74 13.48 -4.51
N LEU A 20 5.72 12.65 -4.81
CA LEU A 20 4.41 13.15 -5.28
C LEU A 20 3.70 13.97 -4.20
N GLU A 21 3.86 13.63 -2.93
CA GLU A 21 3.33 14.44 -1.83
C GLU A 21 3.99 15.81 -1.75
N VAL A 22 5.31 15.86 -1.91
CA VAL A 22 6.10 17.10 -1.80
C VAL A 22 5.95 17.98 -3.03
N VAL A 23 5.98 17.40 -4.22
CA VAL A 23 5.97 18.13 -5.51
C VAL A 23 4.56 18.52 -5.93
N LEU A 24 3.56 17.64 -5.74
CA LEU A 24 2.19 17.86 -6.20
C LEU A 24 1.23 18.20 -5.05
N GLY A 25 1.71 18.25 -3.80
CA GLY A 25 0.90 18.66 -2.66
C GLY A 25 -0.20 17.66 -2.30
N ALA A 26 0.02 16.37 -2.54
CA ALA A 26 -0.88 15.32 -2.07
C ALA A 26 -0.86 15.29 -0.54
N ARG A 27 -1.76 16.05 0.12
CA ARG A 27 -1.83 16.26 1.58
C ARG A 27 -2.32 15.03 2.34
N VAL A 28 -1.90 13.85 1.92
CA VAL A 28 -2.34 12.55 2.44
C VAL A 28 -1.85 12.38 3.88
N TRP A 29 -0.61 12.76 4.19
CA TRP A 29 -0.07 12.64 5.55
C TRP A 29 -0.55 13.73 6.52
N ARG A 30 -1.29 14.74 6.04
CA ARG A 30 -1.87 15.77 6.93
C ARG A 30 -3.05 15.27 7.77
N ARG A 31 -3.62 14.10 7.45
CA ARG A 31 -4.77 13.53 8.18
C ARG A 31 -4.53 12.06 8.54
N PRO A 32 -3.54 11.76 9.41
CA PRO A 32 -3.17 10.38 9.75
C PRO A 32 -4.35 9.60 10.36
N LYS A 33 -5.22 10.25 11.13
CA LYS A 33 -6.42 9.61 11.69
C LYS A 33 -7.38 9.11 10.61
N LEU A 34 -7.63 9.92 9.57
CA LEU A 34 -8.55 9.55 8.50
C LEU A 34 -7.95 8.42 7.65
N LEU A 35 -6.65 8.55 7.34
CA LEU A 35 -5.87 7.49 6.69
C LEU A 35 -6.00 6.17 7.43
N VAL A 36 -5.73 6.15 8.73
CA VAL A 36 -5.85 4.94 9.55
C VAL A 36 -7.28 4.43 9.54
N MET A 37 -8.31 5.29 9.71
CA MET A 37 -9.71 4.83 9.67
C MET A 37 -10.13 4.27 8.30
N THR A 38 -9.53 4.72 7.20
CA THR A 38 -9.79 4.17 5.86
C THR A 38 -9.02 2.88 5.61
N LEU A 39 -7.76 2.81 6.07
CA LEU A 39 -6.91 1.64 5.89
C LEU A 39 -7.30 0.50 6.82
N LEU A 40 -7.76 0.79 8.04
CA LEU A 40 -8.09 -0.21 9.06
C LEU A 40 -9.10 -1.27 8.57
N PRO A 41 -10.29 -0.93 8.04
CA PRO A 41 -11.24 -1.95 7.57
C PRO A 41 -10.67 -2.74 6.38
N LEU A 42 -9.86 -2.09 5.55
CA LEU A 42 -9.24 -2.71 4.39
C LEU A 42 -8.18 -3.75 4.83
N VAL A 43 -7.25 -3.35 5.68
CA VAL A 43 -6.23 -4.22 6.27
C VAL A 43 -6.88 -5.39 7.00
N ILE A 44 -7.92 -5.15 7.80
CA ILE A 44 -8.63 -6.23 8.52
C ILE A 44 -9.27 -7.23 7.54
N ALA A 45 -10.01 -6.75 6.54
CA ALA A 45 -10.71 -7.60 5.60
C ALA A 45 -9.73 -8.44 4.76
N TYR A 46 -8.67 -7.82 4.23
CA TYR A 46 -7.67 -8.54 3.44
C TYR A 46 -6.85 -9.50 4.29
N SER A 47 -6.41 -9.11 5.49
CA SER A 47 -5.67 -10.01 6.37
C SER A 47 -6.53 -11.21 6.81
N ALA A 48 -7.81 -10.99 7.08
CA ALA A 48 -8.73 -12.08 7.43
C ALA A 48 -8.95 -13.03 6.25
N TRP A 49 -9.12 -12.50 5.04
CA TRP A 49 -9.24 -13.30 3.83
C TRP A 49 -7.98 -14.12 3.55
N ASP A 50 -6.81 -13.49 3.75
CA ASP A 50 -5.52 -14.11 3.53
C ASP A 50 -5.30 -15.31 4.45
N VAL A 51 -5.56 -15.14 5.76
CA VAL A 51 -5.52 -16.23 6.75
C VAL A 51 -6.48 -17.36 6.39
N VAL A 52 -7.68 -17.04 5.89
CA VAL A 52 -8.64 -18.07 5.45
C VAL A 52 -8.10 -18.86 4.25
N MET A 53 -7.46 -18.20 3.29
CA MET A 53 -6.90 -18.85 2.11
C MET A 53 -5.70 -19.74 2.44
N ILE A 54 -4.84 -19.30 3.36
CA ILE A 54 -3.74 -20.12 3.90
C ILE A 54 -4.31 -21.34 4.62
N ALA A 55 -5.31 -21.16 5.49
CA ALA A 55 -5.95 -22.25 6.23
C ALA A 55 -6.67 -23.26 5.33
N LEU A 56 -7.12 -22.84 4.14
CA LEU A 56 -7.72 -23.69 3.13
C LEU A 56 -6.70 -24.42 2.24
N ASP A 57 -5.40 -24.21 2.47
CA ASP A 57 -4.29 -24.75 1.67
C ASP A 57 -4.45 -24.43 0.16
N SER A 58 -5.22 -23.37 -0.14
CA SER A 58 -5.54 -22.95 -1.50
C SER A 58 -4.39 -22.18 -2.14
N TRP A 59 -3.55 -21.57 -1.31
CA TRP A 59 -2.36 -20.81 -1.68
C TRP A 59 -1.43 -20.81 -0.46
N GLY A 60 -0.15 -21.07 -0.68
CA GLY A 60 0.88 -20.97 0.34
C GLY A 60 1.98 -20.00 -0.08
N TYR A 61 2.70 -19.45 0.89
CA TYR A 61 3.83 -18.56 0.64
C TYR A 61 5.13 -19.35 0.54
N SER A 62 5.99 -18.97 -0.41
CA SER A 62 7.32 -19.57 -0.50
C SER A 62 8.20 -19.03 0.63
N GLU A 63 8.49 -19.87 1.63
CA GLU A 63 9.40 -19.58 2.74
C GLU A 63 10.81 -19.14 2.29
N GLN A 64 11.18 -19.39 1.02
CA GLN A 64 12.48 -18.98 0.48
C GLN A 64 12.60 -17.47 0.18
N HIS A 65 11.47 -16.75 0.05
CA HIS A 65 11.47 -15.34 -0.36
C HIS A 65 10.90 -14.37 0.69
N THR A 66 10.30 -14.90 1.76
CA THR A 66 9.86 -14.11 2.92
C THR A 66 10.97 -14.05 3.97
N THR A 67 10.96 -13.04 4.83
CA THR A 67 11.96 -12.87 5.90
C THR A 67 11.91 -13.97 6.97
N GLY A 68 10.93 -14.87 6.90
CA GLY A 68 10.67 -15.89 7.92
C GLY A 68 9.96 -15.34 9.17
N VAL A 69 9.59 -14.05 9.18
CA VAL A 69 8.81 -13.45 10.27
C VAL A 69 7.32 -13.70 10.01
N LEU A 70 6.82 -14.75 10.65
CA LEU A 70 5.41 -15.11 10.63
C LEU A 70 4.68 -14.39 11.77
N LEU A 71 3.64 -13.65 11.42
CA LEU A 71 2.63 -13.13 12.34
C LEU A 71 1.74 -14.28 12.84
N PRO A 72 0.91 -14.07 13.89
CA PRO A 72 -0.11 -15.05 14.26
C PRO A 72 -0.92 -15.47 13.02
N PHE A 73 -1.27 -16.76 12.95
CA PHE A 73 -1.97 -17.40 11.81
C PHE A 73 -1.13 -17.60 10.55
N GLU A 74 0.20 -17.72 10.67
CA GLU A 74 1.12 -18.05 9.55
C GLU A 74 1.18 -16.98 8.45
N MET A 75 0.73 -15.76 8.74
CA MET A 75 0.76 -14.64 7.81
C MET A 75 2.16 -14.00 7.76
N PRO A 76 2.81 -13.85 6.59
CA PRO A 76 4.08 -13.15 6.47
C PRO A 76 3.96 -11.66 6.86
N LEU A 77 4.97 -11.09 7.52
CA LEU A 77 5.00 -9.65 7.83
C LEU A 77 4.89 -8.79 6.57
N GLU A 78 5.45 -9.26 5.46
CA GLU A 78 5.45 -8.57 4.18
C GLU A 78 4.04 -8.35 3.63
N GLU A 79 3.10 -9.26 3.86
CA GLU A 79 1.69 -9.14 3.46
C GLU A 79 1.01 -7.98 4.20
N LEU A 80 1.24 -7.87 5.51
CA LEU A 80 0.68 -6.76 6.29
C LEU A 80 1.24 -5.41 5.82
N VAL A 81 2.54 -5.36 5.52
CA VAL A 81 3.17 -4.16 4.96
C VAL A 81 2.60 -3.87 3.57
N PHE A 82 2.34 -4.89 2.74
CA PHE A 82 1.76 -4.73 1.42
C PHE A 82 0.36 -4.11 1.49
N PHE A 83 -0.51 -4.60 2.36
CA PHE A 83 -1.86 -4.05 2.57
C PHE A 83 -1.87 -2.62 3.10
N LEU A 84 -0.78 -2.15 3.70
CA LEU A 84 -0.60 -0.76 4.09
C LEU A 84 -0.02 0.08 2.95
N VAL A 85 1.07 -0.39 2.34
CA VAL A 85 1.85 0.37 1.36
C VAL A 85 1.08 0.59 0.07
N VAL A 86 0.45 -0.46 -0.49
CA VAL A 86 -0.21 -0.35 -1.80
C VAL A 86 -1.37 0.66 -1.80
N PRO A 87 -2.30 0.63 -0.83
CA PRO A 87 -3.37 1.63 -0.78
C PRO A 87 -2.85 3.05 -0.54
N ILE A 88 -1.77 3.22 0.25
CA ILE A 88 -1.14 4.53 0.45
C ILE A 88 -0.55 5.05 -0.87
N CYS A 89 0.19 4.22 -1.59
CA CYS A 89 0.71 4.55 -2.93
C CYS A 89 -0.41 4.93 -3.90
N GLY A 90 -1.52 4.18 -3.89
CA GLY A 90 -2.70 4.47 -4.69
C GLY A 90 -3.33 5.81 -4.35
N LEU A 91 -3.49 6.13 -3.06
CA LEU A 91 -4.06 7.40 -2.60
C LEU A 91 -3.17 8.59 -2.94
N LEU A 92 -1.85 8.46 -2.75
CA LEU A 92 -0.87 9.49 -3.16
C LEU A 92 -0.95 9.77 -4.66
N THR A 93 -1.03 8.73 -5.47
CA THR A 93 -1.15 8.85 -6.93
C THR A 93 -2.48 9.49 -7.33
N TYR A 94 -3.59 9.09 -6.69
CA TYR A 94 -4.91 9.66 -6.95
C TYR A 94 -4.98 11.16 -6.64
N GLU A 95 -4.48 11.59 -5.49
CA GLU A 95 -4.42 13.01 -5.11
C GLU A 95 -3.47 13.81 -6.01
N ALA A 96 -2.33 13.22 -6.39
CA ALA A 96 -1.40 13.82 -7.34
C ALA A 96 -2.05 14.08 -8.70
N VAL A 97 -2.72 13.07 -9.28
CA VAL A 97 -3.46 13.22 -10.54
C VAL A 97 -4.59 14.24 -10.40
N GLY A 98 -5.32 14.21 -9.27
CA GLY A 98 -6.37 15.18 -8.98
C GLY A 98 -5.85 16.63 -8.92
N ASN A 99 -4.67 16.86 -8.34
CA ASN A 99 -4.06 18.18 -8.31
C ASN A 99 -3.57 18.64 -9.69
N VAL A 100 -2.97 17.74 -10.48
CA VAL A 100 -2.59 18.04 -11.88
C VAL A 100 -3.82 18.39 -12.72
N LEU A 101 -4.92 17.64 -12.59
CA LEU A 101 -6.19 17.93 -13.28
C LEU A 101 -6.80 19.27 -12.87
N ARG A 102 -6.65 19.68 -11.60
CA ARG A 102 -7.09 21.01 -11.13
C ARG A 102 -6.22 22.15 -11.66
N MET A 103 -4.94 21.88 -11.93
CA MET A 103 -4.01 22.86 -12.52
C MET A 103 -4.18 23.00 -14.03
N LEU A 104 -4.73 21.98 -14.71
CA LEU A 104 -5.03 22.07 -16.13
C LEU A 104 -6.09 23.16 -16.35
N PRO A 105 -5.84 24.13 -17.25
CA PRO A 105 -6.87 25.09 -17.62
C PRO A 105 -8.06 24.28 -18.14
N ARG A 106 -9.27 24.53 -17.58
CA ARG A 106 -10.49 24.15 -18.28
C ARG A 106 -10.37 24.79 -19.65
N ARG A 107 -10.16 23.97 -20.70
CA ARG A 107 -10.33 24.43 -22.08
C ARG A 107 -11.74 25.00 -22.10
N ALA A 108 -11.83 26.32 -22.09
CA ALA A 108 -13.09 27.01 -22.25
C ALA A 108 -13.66 26.50 -23.57
N ASP A 109 -14.79 25.80 -23.48
CA ASP A 109 -15.62 25.48 -24.64
C ASP A 109 -15.75 26.77 -25.46
N ARG A 110 -15.21 26.70 -26.68
CA ARG A 110 -15.26 27.74 -27.69
C ARG A 110 -16.13 27.22 -28.83
#